data_AF-A0A6A4A7I1-F1
#
_entry.id   AF-A0A6A4A7I1-F1
#
_cell.length_a   1.000
_cell.length_b   1.000
_cell.length_c   1.000
_cell.angle_alpha   90.00
_cell.angle_beta   90.00
_cell.angle_gamma   90.00
#
_symmetry.space_group_name_H-M   'P 1'
#
loop_
_entity.id
_entity.type
_entity.pdbx_description
1 polymer ?
#
loop_
_entity_poly.entity_id
_entity_poly.type
_entity_poly.pdbx_seq_one_letter_code
_entity_poly.pdbx_strand_id
1 'polypeptide(L)'
;MQEWLELEPEWLEIAQHQSPEKTREGLSKDMTIDKADGMHWALMGLYKHIDVLKRFRDEGETQFPSIALLARILLGKISSSAFQERVFSTGGIVMDPLRTRTDSRRAKKQLLLKHNRDEITTMKQDVQKSQ
;
A
#
# COMPACT_ATOMS: atom_id res chain seq x y z
N MET A 1 -16.24 -5.73 19.71
CA MET A 1 -16.51 -6.08 18.30
C MET A 1 -17.63 -5.21 17.70
N GLN A 2 -18.75 -4.99 18.40
CA GLN A 2 -19.75 -3.98 18.01
C GLN A 2 -19.16 -2.56 17.92
N GLU A 3 -18.29 -2.19 18.88
CA GLU A 3 -17.57 -0.90 18.86
C GLU A 3 -16.80 -0.63 17.56
N TRP A 4 -16.32 -1.68 16.88
CA TRP A 4 -15.67 -1.52 15.57
C TRP A 4 -16.66 -1.20 14.46
N LEU A 5 -17.86 -1.80 14.48
CA LEU A 5 -18.90 -1.58 13.48
C LEU A 5 -19.53 -0.19 13.61
N GLU A 6 -19.52 0.37 14.82
CA GLU A 6 -20.03 1.71 15.13
C GLU A 6 -18.96 2.80 15.01
N LEU A 7 -17.71 2.43 14.72
CA LEU A 7 -16.60 3.37 14.59
C LEU A 7 -16.75 4.17 13.28
N GLU A 8 -17.10 5.44 13.42
CA GLU A 8 -17.06 6.39 12.31
C GLU A 8 -15.70 7.13 12.30
N PRO A 9 -14.85 6.90 11.29
CA PRO A 9 -13.54 7.52 11.25
C PRO A 9 -13.60 8.99 10.86
N GLU A 10 -12.89 9.85 11.58
CA GLU A 10 -12.66 11.22 11.14
C GLU A 10 -11.54 11.25 10.07
N TRP A 11 -11.94 11.08 8.81
CA TRP A 11 -11.03 10.90 7.67
C TRP A 11 -10.04 12.05 7.47
N LEU A 12 -10.44 13.28 7.82
CA LEU A 12 -9.57 14.44 7.68
C LEU A 12 -8.43 14.43 8.70
N GLU A 13 -8.70 14.01 9.94
CA GLU A 13 -7.66 13.87 10.97
C GLU A 13 -6.68 12.75 10.62
N ILE A 14 -7.21 11.62 10.14
CA ILE A 14 -6.39 10.49 9.69
C ILE A 14 -5.46 10.91 8.55
N ALA A 15 -5.99 11.62 7.55
CA ALA A 15 -5.18 12.11 6.44
C ALA A 15 -4.10 13.09 6.90
N GLN A 16 -4.42 13.98 7.85
CA GLN A 16 -3.46 14.93 8.42
C GLN A 16 -2.35 14.21 9.20
N HIS A 17 -2.70 13.21 10.01
CA HIS A 17 -1.73 12.42 10.77
C HIS A 17 -0.79 11.64 9.86
N GLN A 18 -1.30 11.08 8.76
CA GLN A 18 -0.49 10.34 7.79
C GLN A 18 0.33 11.24 6.85
N SER A 19 -0.11 12.48 6.62
CA SER A 19 0.53 13.46 5.73
C SER A 19 0.76 14.79 6.47
N PRO A 20 1.68 14.85 7.43
CA PRO A 20 1.92 16.06 8.24
C PRO A 20 2.38 17.26 7.40
N GLU A 21 2.95 17.00 6.22
CA GLU A 21 3.44 18.00 5.27
C GLU A 21 2.31 18.85 4.65
N LYS A 22 1.07 18.37 4.67
CA LYS A 22 -0.06 19.01 4.00
C LYS A 22 -0.89 19.81 4.98
N THR A 23 -1.42 20.92 4.50
CA THR A 23 -2.35 21.74 5.27
C THR A 23 -3.74 21.11 5.27
N ARG A 24 -4.42 21.17 6.41
CA ARG A 24 -5.74 20.57 6.62
C ARG A 24 -6.78 21.10 5.64
N GLU A 25 -6.75 22.38 5.28
CA GLU A 25 -7.66 22.98 4.30
C GLU A 25 -7.43 22.43 2.90
N GLY A 26 -6.16 22.20 2.54
CA GLY A 26 -5.78 21.58 1.27
C GLY A 26 -6.27 20.14 1.18
N LEU A 27 -6.10 19.36 2.24
CA LEU A 27 -6.64 18.00 2.34
C LEU A 27 -8.17 18.00 2.26
N SER A 28 -8.84 18.88 3.00
CA SER A 28 -10.30 18.99 2.96
C SER A 28 -10.78 19.26 1.53
N LYS A 29 -10.18 20.21 0.83
CA LYS A 29 -10.55 20.55 -0.54
C LYS A 29 -10.31 19.40 -1.53
N ASP A 30 -9.21 18.66 -1.36
CA ASP A 30 -8.90 17.50 -2.21
C ASP A 30 -9.79 16.28 -1.90
N MET A 31 -10.27 16.17 -0.66
CA MET A 31 -11.01 15.02 -0.15
C MET A 31 -12.52 15.22 -0.10
N THR A 32 -13.05 16.43 -0.28
CA THR A 32 -14.49 16.68 -0.31
C THR A 32 -14.98 17.17 -1.67
N ILE A 33 -16.25 16.90 -1.96
CA ILE A 33 -16.98 17.41 -3.11
C ILE A 33 -18.20 18.12 -2.54
N ASP A 34 -18.36 19.38 -2.93
CA ASP A 34 -19.54 20.15 -2.57
C ASP A 34 -20.64 19.88 -3.62
N LYS A 35 -21.78 19.35 -3.16
CA LYS A 35 -22.97 19.15 -3.99
C LYS A 35 -24.14 19.88 -3.35
N ALA A 36 -25.20 20.11 -4.13
CA ALA A 36 -26.39 20.85 -3.67
C ALA A 36 -27.08 20.21 -2.44
N ASP A 37 -26.83 18.93 -2.18
CA ASP A 37 -27.32 18.12 -1.06
C ASP A 37 -26.33 18.03 0.13
N GLY A 38 -25.15 18.66 0.03
CA GLY A 38 -24.18 18.79 1.10
C GLY A 38 -22.76 18.33 0.73
N MET A 39 -21.89 18.33 1.74
CA MET A 39 -20.49 17.90 1.61
C MET A 39 -20.38 16.38 1.60
N HIS A 40 -19.76 15.85 0.54
CA HIS A 40 -19.52 14.42 0.37
C HIS A 40 -18.02 14.14 0.26
N TRP A 41 -17.58 12.95 0.66
CA TRP A 41 -16.19 12.54 0.47
C TRP A 41 -15.90 12.21 -1.00
N ALA A 42 -14.86 12.83 -1.55
CA ALA A 42 -14.29 12.51 -2.84
C ALA A 42 -13.55 11.17 -2.77
N LEU A 43 -14.07 10.15 -3.44
CA LEU A 43 -13.47 8.81 -3.44
C LEU A 43 -11.98 8.83 -3.85
N MET A 44 -11.64 9.59 -4.89
CA MET A 44 -10.24 9.71 -5.35
C MET A 44 -9.36 10.44 -4.34
N GLY A 45 -9.89 11.45 -3.65
CA GLY A 45 -9.16 12.15 -2.60
C GLY A 45 -8.87 11.23 -1.41
N LEU A 46 -9.86 10.43 -1.00
CA LEU A 46 -9.67 9.42 0.04
C LEU A 46 -8.55 8.43 -0.33
N TYR A 47 -8.59 7.82 -1.52
CA TYR A 47 -7.57 6.87 -1.94
C TYR A 47 -6.16 7.47 -2.05
N LYS A 48 -6.06 8.77 -2.36
CA LYS A 48 -4.78 9.46 -2.53
C LYS A 48 -4.14 9.85 -1.20
N HIS A 49 -4.93 10.05 -0.15
CA HIS A 49 -4.45 10.64 1.10
C HIS A 49 -4.57 9.72 2.31
N ILE A 50 -5.30 8.61 2.18
CA ILE A 50 -5.48 7.64 3.26
C ILE A 50 -4.85 6.31 2.84
N ASP A 51 -3.84 5.91 3.59
CA ASP A 51 -3.34 4.54 3.61
C ASP A 51 -4.07 3.74 4.69
N VAL A 52 -5.05 2.95 4.25
CA VAL A 52 -5.87 2.09 5.11
C VAL A 52 -5.02 0.99 5.74
N LEU A 53 -4.04 0.43 5.03
CA LEU A 53 -3.17 -0.64 5.55
C LEU A 53 -2.25 -0.12 6.63
N LYS A 54 -1.70 1.10 6.46
CA LYS A 54 -0.91 1.78 7.48
C LYS A 54 -1.73 2.06 8.73
N ARG A 55 -2.96 2.57 8.58
CA ARG A 55 -3.86 2.80 9.73
C ARG A 55 -4.13 1.53 10.54
N PHE A 56 -4.43 0.42 9.86
CA PHE A 56 -4.65 -0.85 10.56
C PHE A 56 -3.38 -1.39 11.23
N ARG A 57 -2.19 -1.09 10.69
CA ARG A 57 -0.92 -1.48 11.29
C ARG A 57 -0.61 -0.65 12.54
N ASP A 58 -0.78 0.67 12.47
CA ASP A 58 -0.26 1.56 13.51
C ASP A 58 -1.28 1.74 14.64
N GLU A 59 -2.54 2.04 14.30
CA GLU A 59 -3.60 2.35 15.27
C GLU A 59 -4.52 1.14 15.50
N GLY A 60 -4.93 0.49 14.40
CA GLY A 60 -5.88 -0.62 14.44
C GLY A 60 -5.34 -1.85 15.17
N GLU A 61 -4.04 -2.11 15.11
CA GLU A 61 -3.40 -3.25 15.79
C GLU A 61 -3.47 -3.11 17.31
N THR A 62 -3.40 -1.88 17.83
CA THR A 62 -3.50 -1.60 19.26
C THR A 62 -4.95 -1.67 19.74
N GLN A 63 -5.90 -1.14 18.96
CA GLN A 63 -7.31 -1.06 19.36
C GLN A 63 -8.06 -2.37 19.11
N PHE A 64 -7.84 -3.02 17.96
CA PHE A 64 -8.56 -4.21 17.53
C PHE A 64 -7.62 -5.23 16.85
N PRO A 65 -6.71 -5.90 17.60
CA PRO A 65 -5.65 -6.74 17.04
C PRO A 65 -6.14 -7.77 16.01
N SER A 66 -7.19 -8.52 16.33
CA SER A 66 -7.72 -9.58 15.46
C SER A 66 -8.36 -9.00 14.19
N ILE A 67 -9.07 -7.88 14.29
CA ILE A 67 -9.73 -7.23 13.15
C ILE A 67 -8.68 -6.59 12.25
N ALA A 68 -7.70 -5.90 12.83
CA ALA A 68 -6.60 -5.30 12.09
C ALA A 68 -5.76 -6.35 11.36
N LEU A 69 -5.50 -7.51 11.98
CA LEU A 69 -4.83 -8.61 11.31
C LEU A 69 -5.65 -9.14 10.12
N LEU A 70 -6.95 -9.40 10.32
CA LEU A 70 -7.84 -9.87 9.26
C LEU A 70 -7.97 -8.86 8.11
N ALA A 71 -8.14 -7.57 8.43
CA ALA A 71 -8.24 -6.49 7.45
C ALA A 71 -6.98 -6.37 6.60
N ARG A 72 -5.79 -6.41 7.23
CA ARG A 72 -4.50 -6.38 6.51
C ARG A 72 -4.33 -7.60 5.60
N ILE A 73 -4.72 -8.79 6.04
CA ILE A 73 -4.66 -10.00 5.19
C ILE A 73 -5.64 -9.92 4.02
N LEU A 74 -6.87 -9.45 4.27
CA LEU A 74 -7.91 -9.35 3.24
C LEU A 74 -7.56 -8.28 2.20
N LEU A 75 -7.17 -7.09 2.65
CA LEU A 75 -6.84 -5.95 1.78
C LEU A 75 -5.46 -6.09 1.13
N GLY A 76 -4.54 -6.81 1.77
CA GLY A 76 -3.21 -7.12 1.22
C GLY A 76 -3.25 -8.16 0.10
N LYS A 77 -4.35 -8.87 -0.09
CA LYS A 77 -4.53 -9.74 -1.26
C LYS A 77 -4.72 -8.87 -2.49
N ILE A 78 -3.73 -8.93 -3.38
CA ILE A 78 -3.79 -8.27 -4.68
C ILE A 78 -5.00 -8.82 -5.44
N SER A 79 -5.94 -7.96 -5.80
CA SER A 79 -7.17 -8.31 -6.53
C SER A 79 -6.93 -8.68 -8.01
N SER A 80 -5.68 -8.56 -8.48
CA SER A 80 -5.30 -8.77 -9.88
C SER A 80 -3.96 -9.51 -10.02
N SER A 81 -3.92 -10.46 -10.95
CA SER A 81 -2.68 -11.10 -11.41
C SER A 81 -1.80 -10.17 -12.24
N ALA A 82 -2.29 -9.01 -12.70
CA ALA A 82 -1.59 -8.13 -13.64
C ALA A 82 -0.21 -7.66 -13.13
N PHE A 83 -0.05 -7.51 -11.82
CA PHE A 83 1.25 -7.21 -11.22
C PHE A 83 2.25 -8.36 -11.44
N GLN A 84 1.83 -9.60 -11.20
CA GLN A 84 2.65 -10.77 -11.46
C GLN A 84 2.90 -10.95 -12.96
N GLU A 85 1.92 -10.68 -13.81
CA GLU A 85 2.07 -10.71 -15.27
C GLU A 85 3.12 -9.72 -15.78
N ARG A 86 3.20 -8.50 -15.22
CA ARG A 86 4.26 -7.54 -15.55
C ARG A 86 5.65 -8.07 -15.19
N VAL A 87 5.76 -8.72 -14.03
CA VAL A 87 6.98 -9.38 -13.58
C VAL A 87 7.34 -10.54 -14.53
N PHE A 88 6.37 -11.37 -14.90
CA PHE A 88 6.58 -12.49 -15.83
C PHE A 88 6.92 -12.04 -17.26
N SER A 89 6.33 -10.96 -17.76
CA SER A 89 6.66 -10.39 -19.07
C SER A 89 8.12 -9.92 -19.13
N THR A 90 8.59 -9.26 -18.07
CA THR A 90 10.00 -8.88 -17.93
C THR A 90 10.90 -10.11 -17.80
N GLY A 91 10.46 -11.12 -17.05
CA GLY A 91 11.15 -12.40 -16.92
C GLY A 91 11.26 -13.17 -18.23
N GLY A 92 10.22 -13.12 -19.08
CA GLY A 92 10.17 -13.76 -20.39
C GLY A 92 11.26 -13.25 -21.33
N ILE A 93 11.59 -11.96 -21.28
CA ILE A 93 12.69 -11.38 -22.07
C ILE A 93 14.06 -11.95 -21.64
N VAL A 94 14.26 -12.13 -20.32
CA VAL A 94 15.51 -12.68 -19.77
C VAL A 94 15.61 -14.20 -20.01
N MET A 95 14.47 -14.88 -20.02
CA MET A 95 14.33 -16.33 -20.21
C MET A 95 14.16 -16.74 -21.68
N ASP A 96 14.18 -15.79 -22.61
CA ASP A 96 14.01 -16.05 -24.05
C ASP A 96 15.15 -16.96 -24.56
N PRO A 97 14.82 -18.15 -25.12
CA PRO A 97 15.81 -19.09 -25.64
C PRO A 97 16.79 -18.49 -26.65
N LEU A 98 16.36 -17.45 -27.38
CA LEU A 98 17.14 -16.80 -28.43
C LEU A 98 18.14 -15.76 -27.91
N ARG A 99 17.93 -15.19 -26.71
CA ARG A 99 18.69 -14.01 -26.23
C ARG A 99 19.58 -14.30 -25.03
N THR A 100 19.21 -15.21 -24.13
CA THR A 100 20.01 -15.47 -22.93
C THR A 100 19.80 -16.89 -22.43
N ARG A 101 20.82 -17.74 -22.59
CA ARG A 101 20.93 -19.08 -21.97
C ARG A 101 21.15 -18.98 -20.44
N THR A 102 20.27 -18.28 -19.74
CA THR A 102 20.32 -18.18 -18.27
C THR A 102 19.56 -19.36 -17.69
N ASP A 103 20.15 -20.09 -16.73
CA ASP A 103 19.45 -21.18 -16.07
C ASP A 103 18.21 -20.65 -15.31
N SER A 104 17.13 -21.44 -15.29
CA SER A 104 15.84 -21.03 -14.71
C SER A 104 15.95 -20.59 -13.26
N ARG A 105 16.88 -21.18 -12.48
CA ARG A 105 17.09 -20.81 -11.08
C ARG A 105 17.72 -19.43 -10.96
N ARG A 106 18.73 -19.12 -11.78
CA ARG A 106 19.38 -17.80 -11.80
C ARG A 106 18.47 -16.71 -12.35
N ALA A 107 17.71 -16.98 -13.40
CA ALA A 107 16.76 -16.01 -13.93
C ALA A 107 15.64 -15.68 -12.94
N LYS A 108 15.10 -16.70 -12.23
CA LYS A 108 14.14 -16.46 -11.14
C LYS A 108 14.74 -15.58 -10.04
N LYS A 109 15.97 -15.85 -9.61
CA LYS A 109 16.67 -15.02 -8.62
C LYS A 109 16.87 -13.58 -9.10
N GLN A 110 17.32 -13.41 -10.34
CA GLN A 110 17.51 -12.07 -10.92
C GLN A 110 16.20 -11.29 -11.00
N LEU A 111 15.11 -11.94 -11.39
CA LEU A 111 13.79 -11.30 -11.48
C LEU A 111 13.29 -10.84 -10.10
N LEU A 112 13.40 -11.70 -9.08
CA LEU A 112 13.03 -11.37 -7.70
C LEU A 112 13.88 -10.22 -7.14
N LEU A 113 15.21 -10.28 -7.32
CA LEU A 113 16.12 -9.25 -6.83
C LEU A 113 15.90 -7.90 -7.54
N LYS A 114 15.63 -7.93 -8.85
CA LYS A 114 15.39 -6.71 -9.63
C LYS A 114 14.08 -6.04 -9.22
N HIS A 115 13.01 -6.83 -9.06
CA HIS A 115 11.69 -6.29 -8.75
C HIS A 115 11.57 -5.80 -7.31
N ASN A 116 12.26 -6.46 -6.37
CA ASN A 116 12.27 -6.08 -4.95
C ASN A 116 13.49 -5.22 -4.59
N ARG A 117 14.18 -4.61 -5.56
CA ARG A 117 15.46 -3.93 -5.34
C ARG A 117 15.35 -2.81 -4.31
N ASP A 118 14.31 -2.00 -4.42
CA ASP A 118 14.12 -0.83 -3.56
C ASP A 118 13.84 -1.28 -2.13
N GLU A 119 12.94 -2.26 -1.96
CA GLU A 119 12.63 -2.88 -0.66
C GLU A 119 13.89 -3.50 0.00
N ILE A 120 14.68 -4.26 -0.76
CA ILE A 120 15.94 -4.85 -0.27
C ILE A 120 16.94 -3.74 0.14
N THR A 121 16.94 -2.61 -0.57
CA THR A 121 17.81 -1.48 -0.26
C THR A 121 17.37 -0.81 1.03
N THR A 122 16.08 -0.58 1.23
CA THR A 122 15.49 -0.07 2.47
C THR A 122 15.83 -0.98 3.65
N MET A 123 15.59 -2.29 3.52
CA MET A 123 15.92 -3.27 4.57
C MET A 123 17.40 -3.24 4.95
N LYS A 124 18.30 -3.08 3.98
CA LYS A 124 19.75 -2.95 4.25
C LYS A 124 20.09 -1.68 5.02
N GLN A 125 19.46 -0.57 4.68
CA GLN A 125 19.66 0.70 5.39
C GLN A 125 19.14 0.64 6.83
N ASP A 126 18.00 -0.01 7.05
CA ASP A 126 17.41 -0.17 8.39
C ASP A 126 18.27 -1.04 9.31
N VAL A 127 18.87 -2.11 8.76
CA VAL A 127 19.86 -2.94 9.48
C VAL A 127 21.09 -2.12 9.88
N GLN A 128 21.59 -1.26 8.99
CA GLN A 128 22.76 -0.42 9.26
C GLN A 128 22.49 0.67 10.30
N LYS A 129 21.25 1.16 10.42
CA LYS A 129 20.84 2.14 11.43
C LYS A 129 20.60 1.53 12.81
N SER A 130 20.43 0.21 12.88
CA SER A 130 20.17 -0.54 14.11
C SER A 130 21.44 -1.15 14.73
N GLN A 131 22.60 -0.92 14.12
CA GLN A 131 23.94 -1.25 14.63
C GLN A 131 24.64 -0.02 15.17
#